data_AF-A0A531K1R9-F1
#
_entry.id   AF-A0A531K1R9-F1
#
_cell.length_a   1.000
_cell.length_b   1.000
_cell.length_c   1.000
_cell.angle_alpha   90.00
_cell.angle_beta   90.00
_cell.angle_gamma   90.00
#
_symmetry.space_group_name_H-M   'P 1'
#
loop_
_entity.id
_entity.type
_entity.pdbx_description
1 polymer ?
#
loop_
_entity_poly.entity_id
_entity_poly.type
_entity_poly.pdbx_seq_one_letter_code
_entity_poly.pdbx_strand_id
1 'polypeptide(L)' 'MSHDLFEAAKAAMAKAYAPYSKFPVGAALRTEDGRVFT' A
#
# COMPACT_ATOMS: atom_id res chain seq x y z
N MET A 1 14.83 -4.50 4.89
CA MET A 1 14.79 -3.35 3.96
C MET A 1 13.53 -3.29 3.10
N SER A 2 12.86 -4.42 2.80
CA SER A 2 11.55 -4.44 2.12
C SER A 2 10.34 -4.46 3.07
N HIS A 3 10.57 -4.70 4.37
CA HIS A 3 9.49 -4.79 5.38
C HIS A 3 8.68 -3.48 5.48
N ASP A 4 9.35 -2.33 5.43
CA ASP A 4 8.69 -1.02 5.52
C ASP A 4 7.74 -0.75 4.34
N LEU A 5 8.08 -1.22 3.14
CA LEU A 5 7.23 -1.13 1.95
C LEU A 5 6.02 -2.05 2.06
N PHE A 6 6.20 -3.24 2.62
CA PHE A 6 5.11 -4.18 2.83
C PHE A 6 4.11 -3.64 3.87
N GLU A 7 4.59 -3.10 4.99
CA GLU A 7 3.72 -2.49 6.00
C GLU A 7 2.99 -1.25 5.46
N ALA A 8 3.67 -0.44 4.65
CA ALA A 8 3.04 0.69 3.96
C ALA A 8 1.91 0.24 3.01
N ALA A 9 2.14 -0.82 2.22
CA ALA A 9 1.12 -1.39 1.33
C ALA A 9 -0.07 -1.97 2.11
N LYS A 10 0.21 -2.62 3.25
CA LYS A 10 -0.81 -3.14 4.16
C LYS A 10 -1.63 -2.03 4.81
N ALA A 11 -1.00 -0.91 5.17
CA ALA A 11 -1.69 0.27 5.67
C ALA A 11 -2.56 0.96 4.58
N ALA A 12 -2.10 0.97 3.33
CA ALA A 12 -2.87 1.45 2.17
C ALA A 12 -4.14 0.62 1.95
N MET A 13 -4.02 -0.70 2.08
CA MET A 13 -5.13 -1.64 1.89
C MET A 13 -6.32 -1.32 2.82
N ALA A 14 -6.06 -0.86 4.05
CA ALA A 14 -7.10 -0.48 5.01
C ALA A 14 -7.93 0.73 4.56
N LYS A 15 -7.43 1.53 3.61
CA LYS A 15 -8.13 2.69 3.03
C LYS A 15 -8.88 2.36 1.74
N ALA A 16 -8.77 1.13 1.24
CA ALA A 16 -9.38 0.75 -0.03
C ALA A 16 -10.91 0.76 0.06
N TYR A 17 -11.56 1.51 -0.84
CA TYR A 17 -13.00 1.50 -0.99
C TYR A 17 -13.42 0.41 -1.97
N ALA A 18 -13.76 -0.77 -1.45
CA ALA A 18 -14.12 -1.95 -2.24
C ALA A 18 -15.48 -2.55 -1.82
N PRO A 19 -16.59 -1.80 -1.92
CA PRO A 19 -17.89 -2.22 -1.39
C PRO A 19 -18.48 -3.43 -2.14
N TYR A 20 -18.17 -3.57 -3.43
CA TYR A 20 -18.74 -4.63 -4.28
C TYR A 20 -17.92 -5.92 -4.21
N SER A 21 -16.62 -5.84 -4.52
CA SER A 21 -15.74 -7.02 -4.53
C SER A 21 -15.43 -7.56 -3.14
N LYS A 22 -15.52 -6.71 -2.10
CA LYS A 22 -15.12 -7.02 -0.72
C LYS A 22 -13.66 -7.49 -0.60
N PHE A 23 -12.84 -7.15 -1.58
CA PHE A 23 -11.45 -7.56 -1.67
C PHE A 23 -10.55 -6.32 -1.70
N PRO A 24 -10.18 -5.77 -0.53
CA PRO A 24 -9.33 -4.58 -0.46
C PRO A 24 -7.89 -4.94 -0.86
N VAL A 25 -7.28 -4.09 -1.68
CA VAL A 25 -5.88 -4.23 -2.12
C VAL A 25 -5.15 -2.92 -1.84
N GLY A 26 -3.91 -3.02 -1.38
CA GLY A 26 -3.02 -1.88 -1.17
C GLY A 26 -1.65 -2.13 -1.80
N ALA A 27 -0.99 -1.05 -2.18
CA ALA A 27 0.34 -1.07 -2.78
C ALA A 27 1.19 0.02 -2.15
N ALA A 28 2.51 -0.15 -2.21
CA ALA A 28 3.45 0.90 -1.87
C ALA A 28 4.57 0.96 -2.89
N LEU A 29 4.95 2.18 -3.27
CA LEU A 29 5.97 2.45 -4.29
C LEU A 29 7.07 3.29 -3.67
N ARG A 30 8.33 2.92 -3.85
CA ARG A 30 9.49 3.74 -3.50
C ARG A 30 10.11 4.30 -4.77
N THR A 31 10.22 5.62 -4.85
CA THR A 31 10.92 6.31 -5.94
C THR A 31 12.43 6.28 -5.75
N GLU A 32 13.18 6.62 -6.80
CA GLU A 32 14.65 6.60 -6.77
C GLU A 32 15.25 7.57 -5.73
N ASP A 33 14.54 8.65 -5.41
CA ASP A 33 14.89 9.61 -4.36
C ASP A 33 14.45 9.15 -2.95
N GLY A 34 13.91 7.95 -2.81
CA GLY A 34 13.58 7.31 -1.53
C GLY A 34 12.20 7.66 -0.96
N ARG A 35 11.41 8.51 -1.63
CA ARG A 35 10.01 8.81 -1.23
C ARG A 35 9.12 7.59 -1.41
N VAL A 36 8.14 7.42 -0.51
CA VAL A 36 7.19 6.30 -0.52
C VAL A 36 5.75 6.81 -0.73
N PHE A 37 5.01 6.17 -1.64
CA PHE A 37 3.60 6.44 -1.94
C PHE A 37 2.74 5.21 -1.62
N THR A 38 1.51 5.43 -1.13
CA THR A 38 0.56 4.39 -0.64
C THR A 38 -0.88 4.70 -1.01
#